data_AF-A0A9P6EGJ8-F1
#
_entry.id   AF-A0A9P6EGJ8-F1
#
_cell.length_a   1.000
_cell.length_b   1.000
_cell.length_c   1.000
_cell.angle_alpha   90.00
_cell.angle_beta   90.00
_cell.angle_gamma   90.00
#
_symmetry.space_group_name_H-M   'P 1'
#
loop_
_entity.id
_entity.type
_entity.pdbx_description
1 polymer ?
#
loop_
_entity_poly.entity_id
_entity_poly.type
_entity_poly.pdbx_seq_one_letter_code
_entity_poly.pdbx_strand_id
1 'polypeptide(L)'
;MRIQDGNSGRVGCPDLACFNQKRSETSEEDVVEVVAEDDLRERRYLTVMRALEKVHTLVYCPAATCQEPEFQPEDADGSSIGWNRFRQCPRCSFSFCKHCLCTWHGPRGECLPIAQFDHVAMEWADLPVGSVKQKELERTYGSRRLKEMAINFKAERKSAEYLSKVKWCHSCLIYVEKLWGCNNVSLHM
;
A
#
# COMPACT_ATOMS: atom_id res chain seq x y z
N MET A 1 1.22 19.35 -24.34
CA MET A 1 1.94 18.30 -25.11
C MET A 1 1.93 17.09 -24.22
N ARG A 2 1.36 15.94 -24.64
CA ARG A 2 0.96 14.85 -23.72
C ARG A 2 2.09 14.25 -22.86
N ILE A 3 3.35 14.44 -23.26
CA ILE A 3 4.55 14.01 -22.51
C ILE A 3 4.74 14.89 -21.27
N GLN A 4 4.72 16.22 -21.44
CA GLN A 4 4.82 17.21 -20.34
C GLN A 4 3.63 17.14 -19.36
N ASP A 5 2.49 16.60 -19.82
CA ASP A 5 1.30 16.39 -18.99
C ASP A 5 1.33 15.03 -18.22
N GLY A 6 2.45 14.30 -18.26
CA GLY A 6 2.63 12.99 -17.60
C GLY A 6 1.88 11.82 -18.27
N ASN A 7 1.28 12.04 -19.44
CA ASN A 7 0.43 11.07 -20.12
C ASN A 7 1.11 10.40 -21.34
N SER A 8 2.33 9.91 -21.14
CA SER A 8 3.20 9.36 -22.20
C SER A 8 2.63 8.15 -22.94
N GLY A 9 1.87 7.26 -22.28
CA GLY A 9 1.26 6.08 -22.91
C GLY A 9 -0.05 6.34 -23.67
N ARG A 10 -0.41 7.61 -23.91
CA ARG A 10 -1.50 8.01 -24.83
C ARG A 10 -0.99 8.88 -25.99
N VAL A 11 0.32 8.85 -26.25
CA VAL A 11 0.90 9.44 -27.45
C VAL A 11 0.56 8.52 -28.62
N GLY A 12 -0.36 8.98 -29.46
CA GLY A 12 -0.88 8.27 -30.62
C GLY A 12 -1.26 9.27 -31.72
N CYS A 13 -1.62 8.76 -32.90
CA CYS A 13 -2.00 9.60 -34.03
C CYS A 13 -3.15 10.56 -33.64
N PRO A 14 -3.05 11.87 -33.95
CA PRO A 14 -4.11 12.83 -33.65
C PRO A 14 -5.36 12.63 -34.52
N ASP A 15 -5.27 11.84 -35.60
CA ASP A 15 -6.40 11.49 -36.45
C ASP A 15 -7.34 10.48 -35.77
N LEU A 16 -8.61 10.87 -35.64
CA LEU A 16 -9.70 10.09 -35.05
C LEU A 16 -9.96 8.77 -35.80
N ALA A 17 -9.73 8.72 -37.12
CA ALA A 17 -9.91 7.50 -37.90
C ALA A 17 -8.80 6.47 -37.61
N CYS A 18 -7.59 6.94 -37.32
CA CYS A 18 -6.44 6.10 -36.97
C CYS A 18 -6.48 5.64 -35.51
N PHE A 19 -6.91 6.51 -34.59
CA PHE A 19 -7.02 6.22 -33.16
C PHE A 19 -7.96 5.03 -32.85
N ASN A 20 -9.07 4.90 -33.59
CA ASN A 20 -10.05 3.84 -33.39
C ASN A 20 -9.63 2.46 -33.94
N GLN A 21 -8.51 2.37 -34.68
CA GLN A 21 -8.00 1.13 -35.28
C GLN A 21 -7.05 0.34 -34.36
N LYS A 22 -7.01 0.63 -33.05
CA LYS A 22 -6.15 -0.02 -32.03
C LYS A 22 -4.62 0.19 -32.20
N ARG A 23 -4.14 1.06 -33.11
CA ARG A 23 -2.78 1.62 -33.05
C ARG A 23 -2.76 2.78 -32.06
N SER A 24 -2.89 2.50 -30.77
CA SER A 24 -2.98 3.56 -29.75
C SER A 24 -1.64 3.99 -29.15
N GLU A 25 -0.60 3.16 -29.32
CA GLU A 25 0.75 3.46 -28.82
C GLU A 25 1.71 3.60 -30.00
N THR A 26 2.24 4.80 -30.20
CA THR A 26 3.31 5.10 -31.15
C THR A 26 4.61 4.47 -30.66
N SER A 27 5.35 3.76 -31.52
CA SER A 27 6.61 3.09 -31.14
C SER A 27 7.68 4.12 -30.73
N GLU A 28 8.76 3.69 -30.05
CA GLU A 28 9.88 4.62 -29.77
C GLU A 28 10.47 5.17 -31.06
N GLU A 29 10.58 4.35 -32.12
CA GLU A 29 11.20 4.77 -33.38
C GLU A 29 10.45 5.95 -34.02
N ASP A 30 9.12 5.90 -34.02
CA ASP A 30 8.24 6.94 -34.58
C ASP A 30 8.32 8.28 -33.82
N VAL A 31 8.80 8.28 -32.56
CA VAL A 31 8.81 9.47 -31.68
C VAL A 31 10.18 10.11 -31.59
N VAL A 32 11.24 9.34 -31.76
CA VAL A 32 12.62 9.83 -31.75
C VAL A 32 12.88 10.87 -32.85
N GLU A 33 12.20 10.76 -34.00
CA GLU A 33 12.37 11.70 -35.11
C GLU A 33 11.69 13.07 -34.91
N VAL A 34 10.71 13.15 -34.00
CA VAL A 34 9.79 14.31 -33.90
C VAL A 34 9.95 15.06 -32.58
N VAL A 35 10.50 14.43 -31.55
CA VAL A 35 10.52 14.94 -30.17
C VAL A 35 11.96 15.25 -29.73
N ALA A 36 12.13 16.34 -28.97
CA ALA A 36 13.43 16.75 -28.45
C ALA A 36 14.02 15.71 -27.47
N GLU A 37 15.35 15.65 -27.35
CA GLU A 37 16.03 14.66 -26.51
C GLU A 37 15.60 14.67 -25.03
N ASP A 38 15.31 15.84 -24.47
CA ASP A 38 14.88 15.97 -23.07
C ASP A 38 13.49 15.34 -22.85
N ASP A 39 12.56 15.56 -23.78
CA ASP A 39 11.22 14.97 -23.74
C ASP A 39 11.25 13.44 -24.00
N LEU A 40 12.22 12.96 -24.82
CA LEU A 40 12.47 11.53 -25.01
C LEU A 40 12.99 10.87 -23.72
N ARG A 41 13.90 11.55 -23.01
CA ARG A 41 14.40 11.09 -21.71
C ARG A 41 13.26 11.00 -20.69
N GLU A 42 12.41 12.02 -20.63
CA GLU A 42 11.23 12.03 -19.76
C GLU A 42 10.25 10.91 -20.12
N ARG A 43 9.95 10.70 -21.41
CA ARG A 43 9.09 9.60 -21.87
C ARG A 43 9.65 8.23 -21.50
N ARG A 44 10.97 8.02 -21.64
CA ARG A 44 11.65 6.77 -21.23
C ARG A 44 11.49 6.53 -19.75
N TYR A 45 11.77 7.56 -18.94
CA TYR A 45 11.57 7.51 -17.51
C TYR A 45 10.11 7.15 -17.15
N LEU A 46 9.12 7.83 -17.71
CA LEU A 46 7.70 7.56 -17.45
C LEU A 46 7.26 6.16 -17.90
N THR A 47 7.81 5.64 -19.01
CA THR A 47 7.54 4.28 -19.47
C THR A 47 8.07 3.25 -18.49
N VAL A 48 9.31 3.43 -18.02
CA VAL A 48 9.91 2.59 -16.99
C VAL A 48 9.09 2.66 -15.71
N MET A 49 8.74 3.85 -15.23
CA MET A 49 7.92 4.03 -14.03
C MET A 49 6.55 3.34 -14.14
N ARG A 50 5.87 3.41 -15.29
CA ARG A 50 4.60 2.70 -15.52
C ARG A 50 4.76 1.18 -15.58
N ALA A 51 5.86 0.69 -16.15
CA ALA A 51 6.15 -0.74 -16.13
C ALA A 51 6.40 -1.21 -14.70
N LEU A 52 7.13 -0.41 -13.92
CA LEU A 52 7.43 -0.62 -12.50
C LEU A 52 6.17 -0.58 -11.62
N GLU A 53 5.24 0.34 -11.84
CA GLU A 53 3.94 0.40 -11.15
C GLU A 53 3.07 -0.86 -11.36
N LYS A 54 3.19 -1.50 -12.53
CA LYS A 54 2.46 -2.73 -12.85
C LYS A 54 3.07 -3.96 -12.15
N VAL A 55 4.31 -3.87 -11.70
CA VAL A 55 5.04 -4.96 -11.05
C VAL A 55 4.76 -4.93 -9.56
N HIS A 56 3.82 -5.76 -9.11
CA HIS A 56 3.43 -5.92 -7.70
C HIS A 56 4.58 -6.41 -6.78
N THR A 57 5.74 -6.76 -7.34
CA THR A 57 6.93 -7.17 -6.61
C THR A 57 7.91 -6.04 -6.32
N LEU A 58 7.68 -4.84 -6.88
CA LEU A 58 8.50 -3.67 -6.66
C LEU A 58 8.18 -3.01 -5.32
N VAL A 59 9.19 -2.85 -4.48
CA VAL A 59 9.06 -2.16 -3.20
C VAL A 59 10.20 -1.16 -3.05
N TYR A 60 9.87 0.08 -2.71
CA TYR A 60 10.89 1.11 -2.48
C TYR A 60 11.44 1.05 -1.06
N CYS A 61 12.71 1.38 -0.89
CA CYS A 61 13.32 1.53 0.43
C CYS A 61 12.56 2.59 1.25
N PRO A 62 12.12 2.28 2.48
CA PRO A 62 11.35 3.22 3.30
C PRO A 62 12.20 4.34 3.92
N ALA A 63 13.52 4.25 3.84
CA ALA A 63 14.39 5.34 4.30
C ALA A 63 14.19 6.56 3.40
N ALA A 64 13.73 7.67 3.99
CA ALA A 64 13.34 8.90 3.28
C ALA A 64 14.45 9.48 2.39
N THR A 65 15.71 9.24 2.72
CA THR A 65 16.87 9.72 1.95
C THR A 65 17.37 8.73 0.89
N CYS A 66 16.88 7.49 0.89
CA CYS A 66 17.35 6.43 0.01
C CYS A 66 16.34 6.14 -1.11
N GLN A 67 15.14 5.68 -0.75
CA GLN A 67 14.06 5.33 -1.69
C GLN A 67 14.47 4.45 -2.88
N GLU A 68 15.55 3.66 -2.75
CA GLU A 68 16.02 2.77 -3.80
C GLU A 68 14.96 1.69 -4.10
N PRO A 69 14.64 1.42 -5.38
CA PRO A 69 13.74 0.34 -5.78
C PRO A 69 14.36 -1.04 -5.50
N GLU A 70 13.57 -1.94 -4.93
CA GLU A 70 13.95 -3.33 -4.67
C GLU A 70 12.93 -4.28 -5.31
N PHE A 71 13.41 -5.27 -6.06
CA PHE A 71 12.57 -6.31 -6.64
C PHE A 71 12.52 -7.53 -5.74
N GLN A 72 11.36 -8.18 -5.64
CA GLN A 72 11.29 -9.49 -5.02
C GLN A 72 12.09 -10.50 -5.87
N PRO A 73 13.09 -11.20 -5.30
CA PRO A 73 13.70 -12.34 -5.97
C PRO A 73 12.64 -13.44 -6.18
N GLU A 74 12.59 -14.00 -7.38
CA GLU A 74 11.64 -15.07 -7.75
C GLU A 74 11.85 -16.35 -6.91
N ASP A 75 13.08 -16.57 -6.44
CA ASP A 75 13.52 -17.77 -5.71
C ASP A 75 13.28 -17.72 -4.20
N ALA A 76 12.41 -16.84 -3.71
CA ALA A 76 12.00 -16.86 -2.30
C ALA A 76 11.08 -18.06 -2.05
N ASP A 77 11.70 -19.22 -1.93
CA ASP A 77 11.10 -20.53 -1.71
C ASP A 77 9.96 -20.42 -0.70
N GLY A 78 8.72 -20.62 -1.17
CA GLY A 78 7.48 -20.40 -0.43
C GLY A 78 7.31 -21.32 0.80
N SER A 79 8.30 -22.19 1.04
CA SER A 79 8.43 -23.11 2.16
C SER A 79 8.89 -22.42 3.46
N SER A 80 9.57 -21.27 3.37
CA SER A 80 10.17 -20.61 4.53
C SER A 80 9.20 -19.59 5.16
N ILE A 81 8.50 -20.02 6.22
CA ILE A 81 7.48 -19.25 6.95
C ILE A 81 7.98 -17.82 7.21
N GLY A 82 7.40 -16.84 6.50
CA GLY A 82 7.57 -15.41 6.73
C GLY A 82 8.82 -14.74 6.17
N TRP A 83 9.83 -15.49 5.70
CA TRP A 83 11.08 -14.91 5.12
C TRP A 83 10.85 -14.21 3.79
N ASN A 84 9.80 -14.59 3.05
CA ASN A 84 9.37 -13.92 1.83
C ASN A 84 9.02 -12.42 2.00
N ARG A 85 8.89 -11.94 3.24
CA ARG A 85 8.66 -10.54 3.62
C ARG A 85 9.94 -9.74 3.85
N PHE A 86 11.06 -10.40 4.11
CA PHE A 86 12.34 -9.73 4.39
C PHE A 86 12.86 -9.04 3.13
N ARG A 87 13.31 -7.79 3.27
CA ARG A 87 14.03 -7.04 2.25
C ARG A 87 15.23 -6.37 2.88
N GLN A 88 16.30 -6.25 2.11
CA GLN A 88 17.47 -5.47 2.46
C GLN A 88 17.80 -4.54 1.30
N CYS A 89 17.82 -3.24 1.56
CA CYS A 89 18.14 -2.27 0.52
C CYS A 89 19.59 -2.43 0.06
N PRO A 90 19.88 -2.55 -1.25
CA PRO A 90 21.25 -2.72 -1.75
C PRO A 90 22.10 -1.45 -1.59
N ARG A 91 21.46 -0.28 -1.51
CA ARG A 91 22.13 1.02 -1.41
C ARG A 91 22.50 1.42 0.01
N CYS A 92 21.56 1.31 0.96
CA CYS A 92 21.77 1.74 2.35
C CYS A 92 21.83 0.59 3.36
N SER A 93 21.69 -0.66 2.89
CA SER A 93 21.68 -1.89 3.72
C SER A 93 20.57 -1.95 4.78
N PHE A 94 19.60 -1.03 4.75
CA PHE A 94 18.47 -1.03 5.66
C PHE A 94 17.62 -2.29 5.45
N SER A 95 17.39 -3.04 6.53
CA SER A 95 16.57 -4.25 6.53
C SER A 95 15.15 -3.94 6.97
N PHE A 96 14.19 -4.23 6.10
CA PHE A 96 12.79 -3.88 6.32
C PHE A 96 11.84 -5.00 5.90
N CYS A 97 10.61 -4.90 6.38
CA CYS A 97 9.52 -5.80 5.99
C CYS A 97 8.78 -5.20 4.79
N LYS A 98 8.71 -5.92 3.66
CA LYS A 98 8.02 -5.46 2.43
C LYS A 98 6.53 -5.14 2.64
N HIS A 99 5.96 -5.68 3.72
CA HIS A 99 4.55 -5.62 4.06
C HIS A 99 4.16 -4.38 4.87
N CYS A 100 4.98 -4.01 5.87
CA CYS A 100 4.69 -2.87 6.75
C CYS A 100 5.66 -1.70 6.54
N LEU A 101 6.73 -1.90 5.78
CA LEU A 101 7.78 -0.94 5.48
C LEU A 101 8.54 -0.43 6.71
N CYS A 102 8.34 -1.07 7.88
CA CYS A 102 9.16 -0.86 9.07
C CYS A 102 10.39 -1.78 9.08
N THR A 103 11.27 -1.54 10.05
CA THR A 103 12.40 -2.42 10.37
C THR A 103 11.98 -3.88 10.45
N TRP A 104 12.82 -4.76 9.92
CA TRP A 104 12.55 -6.20 9.91
C TRP A 104 12.31 -6.75 11.33
N HIS A 105 11.16 -7.38 11.53
CA HIS A 105 10.70 -7.91 12.83
C HIS A 105 10.81 -9.44 12.90
N GLY A 106 11.52 -10.07 11.96
CA GLY A 106 11.70 -11.52 11.91
C GLY A 106 10.55 -12.28 11.25
N PRO A 107 10.79 -13.56 10.91
CA PRO A 107 9.87 -14.39 10.13
C PRO A 107 8.55 -14.68 10.86
N ARG A 108 8.59 -14.82 12.20
CA ARG A 108 7.41 -15.05 13.04
C ARG A 108 6.82 -13.77 13.64
N GLY A 109 7.55 -12.65 13.57
CA GLY A 109 7.04 -11.36 14.02
C GLY A 109 5.85 -10.92 13.17
N GLU A 110 4.82 -10.44 13.85
CA GLU A 110 3.68 -9.82 13.20
C GLU A 110 4.00 -8.37 12.85
N CYS A 111 3.41 -7.89 11.76
CA CYS A 111 3.52 -6.48 11.43
C CYS A 111 2.71 -5.71 12.46
N LEU A 112 3.32 -4.71 13.11
CA LEU A 112 2.58 -3.81 13.99
C LEU A 112 1.45 -3.13 13.20
N PRO A 113 0.31 -2.83 13.85
CA PRO A 113 -0.71 -1.97 13.26
C PRO A 113 -0.08 -0.63 12.92
N ILE A 114 -0.08 -0.26 11.65
CA ILE A 114 0.35 1.06 11.22
C ILE A 114 -0.88 1.72 10.63
N ALA A 115 -1.29 2.85 11.20
CA ALA A 115 -2.48 3.61 10.80
C ALA A 115 -2.54 3.88 9.29
N GLN A 116 -1.37 3.97 8.63
CA GLN A 116 -1.28 4.14 7.18
C GLN A 116 -1.88 2.98 6.38
N PHE A 117 -2.06 1.78 6.96
CA PHE A 117 -2.65 0.65 6.25
C PHE A 117 -4.12 0.39 6.62
N ASP A 118 -4.66 1.11 7.62
CA ASP A 118 -6.05 0.94 8.07
C ASP A 118 -7.04 1.32 6.97
N HIS A 119 -6.77 2.39 6.23
CA HIS A 119 -7.61 2.82 5.12
C HIS A 119 -7.70 1.74 4.02
N VAL A 120 -6.61 1.02 3.74
CA VAL A 120 -6.56 -0.05 2.75
C VAL A 120 -7.41 -1.25 3.19
N ALA A 121 -7.35 -1.61 4.48
CA ALA A 121 -8.17 -2.69 5.00
C ALA A 121 -9.66 -2.34 5.04
N MET A 122 -10.01 -1.08 5.33
CA MET A 122 -11.39 -0.61 5.22
C MET A 122 -11.89 -0.65 3.78
N GLU A 123 -11.10 -0.10 2.85
CA GLU A 123 -11.41 -0.12 1.42
C GLU A 123 -11.62 -1.56 0.94
N TRP A 124 -10.72 -2.48 1.31
CA TRP A 124 -10.86 -3.90 0.98
C TRP A 124 -12.15 -4.51 1.56
N ALA A 125 -12.51 -4.15 2.80
CA ALA A 125 -13.70 -4.68 3.48
C ALA A 125 -15.03 -4.15 2.91
N ASP A 126 -15.02 -2.96 2.32
CA ASP A 126 -16.20 -2.32 1.73
C ASP A 126 -16.41 -2.72 0.25
N LEU A 127 -15.41 -3.34 -0.39
CA LEU A 127 -15.50 -3.77 -1.78
C LEU A 127 -16.42 -5.00 -1.96
N PRO A 128 -17.16 -5.08 -3.09
CA PRO A 128 -17.92 -6.27 -3.44
C PRO A 128 -17.01 -7.50 -3.56
N VAL A 129 -17.49 -8.61 -3.01
CA VAL A 129 -16.79 -9.91 -3.05
C VAL A 129 -16.53 -10.31 -4.51
N GLY A 130 -15.27 -10.61 -4.83
CA GLY A 130 -14.81 -11.03 -6.14
C GLY A 130 -14.51 -9.90 -7.13
N SER A 131 -14.66 -8.63 -6.73
CA SER A 131 -14.31 -7.49 -7.59
C SER A 131 -12.83 -7.49 -8.02
N VAL A 132 -12.53 -6.90 -9.18
CA VAL A 132 -11.16 -6.80 -9.70
C VAL A 132 -10.24 -6.11 -8.69
N LYS A 133 -10.72 -4.98 -8.12
CA LYS A 133 -9.99 -4.21 -7.11
C LYS A 133 -9.73 -5.00 -5.83
N GLN A 134 -10.69 -5.82 -5.38
CA GLN A 134 -10.47 -6.69 -4.22
C GLN A 134 -9.35 -7.70 -4.49
N LYS A 135 -9.34 -8.34 -5.66
CA LYS A 135 -8.29 -9.29 -6.06
C LYS A 135 -6.93 -8.62 -6.22
N GLU A 136 -6.88 -7.40 -6.72
CA GLU A 136 -5.64 -6.60 -6.81
C GLU A 136 -5.07 -6.33 -5.42
N LEU A 137 -5.90 -5.86 -4.48
CA LEU A 137 -5.48 -5.65 -3.09
C LEU A 137 -5.01 -6.95 -2.43
N GLU A 138 -5.70 -8.06 -2.66
CA GLU A 138 -5.31 -9.38 -2.15
C GLU A 138 -3.99 -9.89 -2.74
N ARG A 139 -3.70 -9.59 -4.01
CA ARG A 139 -2.41 -9.90 -4.63
C ARG A 139 -1.28 -9.09 -4.00
N THR A 140 -1.51 -7.81 -3.74
CA THR A 140 -0.50 -6.89 -3.19
C THR A 140 -0.23 -7.15 -1.71
N TYR A 141 -1.27 -7.31 -0.89
CA TYR A 141 -1.14 -7.35 0.57
C TYR A 141 -1.36 -8.73 1.19
N GLY A 142 -1.96 -9.67 0.44
CA GLY A 142 -2.35 -10.99 0.91
C GLY A 142 -3.74 -11.00 1.56
N SER A 143 -4.59 -11.92 1.13
CA SER A 143 -5.98 -12.03 1.59
C SER A 143 -6.12 -12.30 3.09
N ARG A 144 -5.27 -13.15 3.68
CA ARG A 144 -5.28 -13.42 5.14
C ARG A 144 -5.02 -12.15 5.95
N ARG A 145 -4.02 -11.37 5.54
CA ARG A 145 -3.61 -10.17 6.26
C ARG A 145 -4.67 -9.08 6.17
N LEU A 146 -5.25 -8.86 5.00
CA LEU A 146 -6.33 -7.87 4.84
C LEU A 146 -7.53 -8.20 5.72
N LYS A 147 -7.88 -9.49 5.84
CA LYS A 147 -8.91 -9.96 6.77
C LYS A 147 -8.55 -9.68 8.22
N GLU A 148 -7.35 -10.06 8.66
CA GLU A 148 -6.87 -9.83 10.02
C GLU A 148 -6.86 -8.32 10.37
N MET A 149 -6.33 -7.49 9.47
CA MET A 149 -6.34 -6.04 9.64
C MET A 149 -7.76 -5.47 9.71
N ALA A 150 -8.68 -5.89 8.82
CA ALA A 150 -10.05 -5.41 8.85
C ALA A 150 -10.77 -5.78 10.15
N ILE A 151 -10.49 -6.96 10.72
CA ILE A 151 -11.00 -7.39 12.02
C ILE A 151 -10.41 -6.53 13.14
N ASN A 152 -9.09 -6.39 13.19
CA ASN A 152 -8.40 -5.62 14.22
C ASN A 152 -8.84 -4.15 14.21
N PHE A 153 -8.92 -3.54 13.04
CA PHE A 153 -9.37 -2.17 12.89
C PHE A 153 -10.81 -1.96 13.38
N LYS A 154 -11.73 -2.88 13.06
CA LYS A 154 -13.10 -2.83 13.57
C LYS A 154 -13.13 -2.98 15.10
N ALA A 155 -12.28 -3.84 15.66
CA ALA A 155 -12.16 -4.01 17.10
C ALA A 155 -11.61 -2.74 17.79
N GLU A 156 -10.57 -2.13 17.22
CA GLU A 156 -9.98 -0.88 17.71
C GLU A 156 -10.97 0.28 17.66
N ARG A 157 -11.72 0.44 16.56
CA ARG A 157 -12.79 1.46 16.48
C ARG A 157 -13.86 1.27 17.54
N LYS A 158 -14.31 0.04 17.77
CA LYS A 158 -15.29 -0.26 18.84
C LYS A 158 -14.71 -0.01 20.22
N SER A 159 -13.44 -0.36 20.44
CA SER A 159 -12.73 -0.10 21.68
C SER A 159 -12.61 1.41 21.93
N ALA A 160 -12.21 2.19 20.93
CA ALA A 160 -12.13 3.65 21.02
C ALA A 160 -13.51 4.29 21.28
N GLU A 161 -14.56 3.81 20.60
CA GLU A 161 -15.94 4.26 20.85
C GLU A 161 -16.37 3.94 22.29
N TYR A 162 -16.05 2.74 22.79
CA TYR A 162 -16.34 2.37 24.18
C TYR A 162 -15.56 3.23 25.17
N LEU A 163 -14.26 3.43 24.93
CA LEU A 163 -13.38 4.27 25.75
C LEU A 163 -13.85 5.72 25.83
N SER A 164 -14.54 6.23 24.80
CA SER A 164 -15.15 7.57 24.83
C SER A 164 -16.32 7.70 25.82
N LYS A 165 -16.98 6.59 26.17
CA LYS A 165 -18.15 6.54 27.06
C LYS A 165 -17.78 6.30 28.52
N VAL A 166 -16.61 5.73 28.77
CA VAL A 166 -16.10 5.44 30.12
C VAL A 166 -15.18 6.57 30.63
N LYS A 167 -15.00 6.63 31.94
CA LYS A 167 -14.06 7.55 32.60
C LYS A 167 -13.01 6.76 33.36
N TRP A 168 -11.79 7.28 33.38
CA TRP A 168 -10.70 6.69 34.12
C TRP A 168 -10.77 7.09 35.60
N CYS A 169 -10.72 6.11 36.51
CA CYS A 169 -10.64 6.37 37.94
C CYS A 169 -9.21 6.67 38.34
N HIS A 170 -8.94 7.87 38.86
CA HIS A 170 -7.59 8.29 39.27
C HIS A 170 -7.03 7.49 40.47
N SER A 171 -7.88 6.81 41.24
CA SER A 171 -7.46 6.08 42.44
C SER A 171 -7.07 4.63 42.16
N CYS A 172 -7.78 3.91 41.28
CA CYS A 172 -7.51 2.50 40.97
C CYS A 172 -7.05 2.27 39.52
N LEU A 173 -7.07 3.31 38.69
CA LEU A 173 -6.67 3.31 37.28
C LEU A 173 -7.50 2.39 36.37
N ILE A 174 -8.71 2.03 36.80
CA ILE A 174 -9.67 1.23 36.03
C ILE A 174 -10.66 2.15 35.30
N TYR A 175 -11.16 1.72 34.14
CA TYR A 175 -12.23 2.40 33.41
C TYR A 175 -13.60 2.11 34.04
N VAL A 176 -14.37 3.18 34.26
CA VAL A 176 -15.69 3.14 34.92
C VAL A 176 -16.73 3.71 33.97
N GLU A 177 -17.82 2.97 33.80
CA GLU A 177 -18.99 3.38 33.02
C GLU A 177 -20.07 3.99 33.93
N LYS A 178 -20.77 5.02 33.45
CA LYS A 178 -21.93 5.55 34.16
C LYS A 178 -23.13 4.65 33.94
N LEU A 179 -23.77 4.21 35.02
CA LEU A 179 -25.04 3.50 34.95
C LEU A 179 -26.18 4.51 35.17
N TRP A 180 -27.20 4.48 34.29
CA TRP A 180 -28.47 5.20 34.44
C TRP A 180 -28.35 6.73 34.58
N GLY A 181 -27.28 7.34 34.06
CA GLY A 181 -27.06 8.79 34.16
C GLY A 181 -26.61 9.29 35.54
N CYS A 182 -26.32 8.39 36.48
CA CYS A 182 -25.79 8.78 37.79
C CYS A 182 -24.29 9.12 37.68
N ASN A 183 -23.90 10.29 38.21
CA ASN A 183 -22.50 10.70 38.30
C ASN A 183 -21.78 10.16 39.54
N ASN A 184 -22.53 9.64 40.51
CA ASN A 184 -21.98 9.01 41.71
C ASN A 184 -21.89 7.50 41.47
N VAL A 185 -20.72 7.06 41.02
CA VAL A 185 -20.45 5.63 40.77
C VAL A 185 -19.52 5.11 41.87
N SER A 186 -20.04 4.19 42.68
CA SER A 186 -19.29 3.54 43.75
C SER A 186 -18.71 2.22 43.24
N LEU A 187 -17.38 2.08 43.26
CA LEU A 187 -16.71 0.81 43.04
C LEU A 187 -16.68 0.04 44.36
N HIS A 188 -17.41 -1.08 44.43
CA HIS A 188 -17.24 -2.05 45.52
C HIS A 188 -16.17 -3.05 45.10
N MET A 189 -15.15 -3.19 45.95
CA MET A 189 -14.03 -4.12 45.78
C MET A 189 -14.23 -5.32 46.70
#